data_AF-A0A2T6C2E5-F1
#
_entry.id   AF-A0A2T6C2E5-F1
#
_cell.length_a   1.000
_cell.length_b   1.000
_cell.length_c   1.000
_cell.angle_alpha   90.00
_cell.angle_beta   90.00
_cell.angle_gamma   90.00
#
_symmetry.space_group_name_H-M   'P 1'
#
loop_
_entity.id
_entity.type
_entity.pdbx_description
1 polymer ?
#
loop_
_entity_poly.entity_id
_entity_poly.type
_entity_poly.pdbx_seq_one_letter_code
_entity_poly.pdbx_strand_id
1 'polypeptide(L)'
;MAWTREEREGILEELWPLVRDATKTVEVRLEAALGILEAYWNGSFEHFYGREGSERHPTYKQYGAGFLAHHIDRFPKELAPLLIRRFGTDPDLLAPGYTIWAPPGSRERKRMEENG
;
A
#
# COMPACT_ATOMS: atom_id res chain seq x y z
N MET A 1 -11.55 12.37 -4.00
CA MET A 1 -10.81 13.37 -3.21
C MET A 1 -9.68 12.64 -2.51
N ALA A 2 -8.45 13.14 -2.57
CA ALA A 2 -7.33 12.52 -1.85
C ALA A 2 -7.50 12.79 -0.35
N TRP A 3 -7.35 11.76 0.49
CA TRP A 3 -7.34 11.92 1.95
C TRP A 3 -6.16 12.79 2.37
N THR A 4 -6.35 13.64 3.38
CA THR A 4 -5.26 14.35 4.06
C THR A 4 -4.33 13.37 4.78
N ARG A 5 -3.14 13.82 5.14
CA ARG A 5 -2.19 13.01 5.92
C ARG A 5 -2.77 12.56 7.27
N GLU A 6 -3.44 13.46 7.98
CA GLU A 6 -4.05 13.19 9.28
C GLU A 6 -5.17 12.14 9.16
N GLU A 7 -6.03 12.25 8.15
CA GLU A 7 -7.07 11.24 7.88
C GLU A 7 -6.46 9.86 7.60
N ARG A 8 -5.38 9.80 6.80
CA ARG A 8 -4.69 8.53 6.53
C ARG A 8 -4.07 7.93 7.78
N GLU A 9 -3.37 8.73 8.57
CA GLU A 9 -2.73 8.27 9.80
C GLU A 9 -3.79 7.76 10.80
N GLY A 10 -4.90 8.49 10.98
CA GLY A 10 -6.02 8.03 11.80
C GLY A 10 -6.64 6.71 11.32
N ILE A 11 -6.84 6.56 10.01
CA ILE A 11 -7.34 5.30 9.43
C ILE A 11 -6.35 4.15 9.70
N LEU A 12 -5.05 4.37 9.53
CA LEU A 12 -4.04 3.34 9.80
C LEU A 12 -4.00 2.94 11.28
N GLU A 13 -4.10 3.92 12.19
CA GLU A 13 -4.16 3.68 13.64
C GLU A 13 -5.38 2.87 14.05
N GLU A 14 -6.53 3.08 13.40
CA GLU A 14 -7.77 2.34 13.67
C GLU A 14 -7.75 0.92 13.06
N LEU A 15 -7.29 0.77 11.83
CA LEU A 15 -7.43 -0.47 11.07
C LEU A 15 -6.36 -1.51 11.40
N TRP A 16 -5.12 -1.11 11.73
CA TRP A 16 -4.06 -2.07 12.08
C TRP A 16 -4.43 -2.97 13.28
N PRO A 17 -5.00 -2.44 14.38
CA PRO A 17 -5.55 -3.25 15.47
C PRO A 17 -6.61 -4.23 14.99
N LEU A 18 -7.55 -3.80 14.14
CA LEU A 18 -8.62 -4.64 13.62
C LEU A 18 -8.08 -5.81 12.80
N VAL A 19 -7.09 -5.59 11.93
CA VAL A 19 -6.43 -6.66 11.16
C VAL A 19 -5.86 -7.76 12.07
N ARG A 20 -5.31 -7.37 13.22
CA ARG A 20 -4.64 -8.28 14.17
C ARG A 20 -5.60 -8.90 15.20
N ASP A 21 -6.81 -8.39 15.33
CA ASP A 21 -7.79 -8.85 16.31
C ASP A 21 -8.41 -10.19 15.87
N ALA A 22 -7.93 -11.28 16.47
CA ALA A 22 -8.42 -12.64 16.21
C ALA A 22 -9.87 -12.88 16.66
N THR A 23 -10.48 -11.96 17.42
CA THR A 23 -11.90 -12.05 17.80
C THR A 23 -12.84 -11.60 16.68
N LYS A 24 -12.30 -10.91 15.66
CA LYS A 24 -13.06 -10.48 14.47
C LYS A 24 -13.09 -11.57 13.41
N THR A 25 -14.14 -11.57 12.60
CA THR A 25 -14.24 -12.50 11.47
C THR A 25 -13.18 -12.17 10.41
N VAL A 26 -12.85 -13.17 9.57
CA VAL A 26 -11.88 -13.01 8.49
C VAL A 26 -12.31 -11.90 7.53
N GLU A 27 -13.62 -11.75 7.28
CA GLU A 27 -14.18 -10.72 6.41
C GLU A 27 -13.92 -9.32 6.96
N VAL A 28 -14.19 -9.08 8.25
CA VAL A 28 -13.93 -7.76 8.88
C VAL A 28 -12.45 -7.42 8.83
N ARG A 29 -11.59 -8.39 9.10
CA ARG A 29 -10.14 -8.21 9.08
C ARG A 29 -9.61 -8.01 7.67
N LEU A 30 -10.21 -8.66 6.68
CA LEU A 30 -9.91 -8.44 5.27
C LEU A 30 -10.30 -7.03 4.83
N GLU A 31 -11.49 -6.56 5.16
CA GLU A 31 -11.92 -5.18 4.86
C GLU A 31 -10.99 -4.14 5.51
N ALA A 32 -10.58 -4.37 6.76
CA ALA A 32 -9.58 -3.53 7.42
C ALA A 32 -8.22 -3.54 6.68
N ALA A 33 -7.77 -4.70 6.20
CA ALA A 33 -6.55 -4.80 5.39
C ALA A 33 -6.66 -4.07 4.05
N LEU A 34 -7.84 -4.08 3.41
CA LEU A 34 -8.11 -3.31 2.20
C LEU A 34 -8.06 -1.80 2.46
N GLY A 35 -8.64 -1.34 3.57
CA GLY A 35 -8.59 0.06 3.98
C GLY A 35 -7.15 0.55 4.25
N ILE A 36 -6.29 -0.28 4.85
CA ILE A 36 -4.86 0.03 5.03
C ILE A 36 -4.15 0.22 3.69
N LEU A 37 -4.39 -0.70 2.74
CA LEU A 37 -3.82 -0.58 1.39
C LEU A 37 -4.33 0.69 0.69
N GLU A 38 -5.60 1.04 0.88
CA GLU A 38 -6.20 2.24 0.29
C GLU A 38 -5.62 3.53 0.89
N ALA A 39 -5.35 3.53 2.21
CA ALA A 39 -4.69 4.65 2.87
C ALA A 39 -3.30 4.89 2.28
N TYR A 40 -2.47 3.86 2.17
CA TYR A 40 -1.13 4.04 1.59
C TYR A 40 -1.16 4.36 0.08
N TRP A 41 -2.11 3.78 -0.66
CA TRP A 41 -2.34 4.14 -2.07
C TRP A 41 -2.73 5.62 -2.21
N ASN A 42 -3.62 6.13 -1.36
CA ASN A 42 -3.98 7.55 -1.32
C ASN A 42 -2.77 8.44 -1.02
N GLY A 43 -1.95 8.05 -0.04
CA GLY A 43 -0.72 8.79 0.30
C GLY A 43 0.28 8.88 -0.86
N SER A 44 0.27 7.89 -1.76
CA SER A 44 1.15 7.89 -2.94
C SER A 44 0.79 8.99 -3.95
N PHE A 45 -0.45 9.50 -3.97
CA PHE A 45 -0.84 10.60 -4.84
C PHE A 45 -0.19 11.95 -4.45
N GLU A 46 0.17 12.15 -3.17
CA GLU A 46 0.86 13.38 -2.74
C GLU A 46 2.24 13.52 -3.39
N HIS A 47 2.88 12.39 -3.72
CA HIS A 47 4.19 12.32 -4.34
C HIS A 47 4.14 12.30 -5.89
N PHE A 48 2.92 12.30 -6.47
CA PHE A 48 2.70 12.09 -7.89
C PHE A 48 2.72 13.35 -8.76
N TYR A 49 2.36 14.51 -8.20
CA TYR A 49 2.05 15.72 -9.00
C TYR A 49 3.26 16.45 -9.62
N GLY A 50 4.45 15.84 -9.64
CA GLY A 50 5.70 16.57 -9.86
C GLY A 50 6.28 16.61 -11.27
N ARG A 51 6.04 15.66 -12.19
CA ARG A 51 6.86 15.61 -13.43
C ARG A 51 6.07 15.19 -14.68
N GLU A 52 5.88 16.17 -15.56
CA GLU A 52 5.73 16.03 -17.03
C GLU A 52 4.64 15.11 -17.58
N GLY A 53 3.67 14.66 -16.78
CA GLY A 53 2.44 14.03 -17.28
C GLY A 53 2.63 12.73 -18.07
N SER A 54 3.83 12.15 -18.07
CA SER A 54 4.18 10.97 -18.87
C SER A 54 3.97 9.66 -18.13
N GLU A 55 4.04 9.65 -16.79
CA GLU A 55 3.83 8.45 -15.99
C GLU A 55 2.51 8.49 -15.22
N ARG A 56 1.76 7.38 -15.29
CA ARG A 56 0.44 7.25 -14.68
C ARG A 56 0.58 6.58 -13.31
N HIS A 57 0.05 7.22 -12.27
CA HIS A 57 -0.09 6.63 -10.94
C HIS A 57 -0.72 5.22 -11.04
N PRO A 58 -0.18 4.22 -10.32
CA PRO A 58 -0.71 2.87 -10.40
C PRO A 58 -2.18 2.84 -9.98
N THR A 59 -2.94 1.96 -10.62
CA THR A 59 -4.28 1.62 -10.13
C THR A 59 -4.17 1.04 -8.72
N TYR A 60 -5.25 1.12 -7.94
CA TYR A 60 -5.29 0.51 -6.61
C TYR A 60 -4.87 -0.97 -6.63
N LYS A 61 -5.27 -1.70 -7.68
CA LYS A 61 -4.89 -3.12 -7.84
C LYS A 61 -3.39 -3.31 -8.03
N GLN A 62 -2.78 -2.53 -8.91
CA GLN A 62 -1.33 -2.57 -9.15
C GLN A 62 -0.56 -2.17 -7.90
N TYR A 63 -0.95 -1.07 -7.26
CA TYR A 63 -0.35 -0.64 -6.01
C TYR A 63 -0.41 -1.74 -4.94
N GLY A 64 -1.58 -2.38 -4.77
CA GLY A 64 -1.74 -3.50 -3.85
C GLY A 64 -0.78 -4.66 -4.15
N ALA A 65 -0.60 -5.02 -5.43
CA ALA A 65 0.36 -6.06 -5.82
C ALA A 65 1.81 -5.70 -5.44
N GLY A 66 2.21 -4.44 -5.63
CA GLY A 66 3.52 -3.94 -5.22
C GLY A 66 3.70 -3.90 -3.71
N PHE A 67 2.69 -3.46 -2.97
CA PHE A 67 2.73 -3.45 -1.51
C PHE A 67 2.87 -4.86 -0.95
N LEU A 68 2.06 -5.82 -1.42
CA LEU A 68 2.08 -7.18 -0.92
C LEU A 68 3.39 -7.91 -1.25
N ALA A 69 4.07 -7.57 -2.35
CA ALA A 69 5.36 -8.18 -2.67
C ALA A 69 6.42 -7.94 -1.57
N HIS A 70 6.33 -6.81 -0.85
CA HIS A 70 7.34 -6.39 0.14
C HIS A 70 6.85 -6.37 1.58
N HIS A 71 5.54 -6.44 1.80
CA HIS A 71 4.92 -6.24 3.13
C HIS A 71 3.89 -7.31 3.49
N ILE A 72 3.86 -8.46 2.80
CA ILE A 72 2.90 -9.52 3.08
C ILE A 72 2.98 -10.04 4.52
N ASP A 73 4.18 -10.00 5.11
CA ASP A 73 4.49 -10.40 6.48
C ASP A 73 3.80 -9.51 7.54
N ARG A 74 3.38 -8.29 7.16
CA ARG A 74 2.61 -7.41 8.04
C ARG A 74 1.18 -7.90 8.25
N PHE A 75 0.68 -8.77 7.38
CA PHE A 75 -0.66 -9.32 7.46
C PHE A 75 -0.66 -10.71 8.12
N PRO A 76 -1.70 -11.04 8.91
CA PRO A 76 -1.93 -12.38 9.42
C PRO A 76 -1.92 -13.43 8.30
N LYS A 77 -1.41 -14.64 8.62
CA LYS A 77 -1.19 -15.73 7.65
C LYS A 77 -2.45 -16.14 6.90
N GLU A 78 -3.61 -16.02 7.54
CA GLU A 78 -4.93 -16.30 7.00
C GLU A 78 -5.42 -15.24 6.01
N LEU A 79 -4.97 -13.99 6.13
CA LEU A 79 -5.35 -12.89 5.22
C LEU A 79 -4.44 -12.82 4.00
N ALA A 80 -3.14 -13.12 4.19
CA ALA A 80 -2.14 -13.09 3.12
C ALA A 80 -2.60 -13.76 1.81
N PRO A 81 -3.07 -15.03 1.79
CA PRO A 81 -3.50 -15.67 0.54
C PRO A 81 -4.75 -15.02 -0.08
N LEU A 82 -5.64 -14.44 0.74
CA LEU A 82 -6.84 -13.74 0.24
C LEU A 82 -6.47 -12.42 -0.45
N LEU A 83 -5.54 -11.68 0.15
CA LEU A 83 -5.01 -10.44 -0.42
C LEU A 83 -4.25 -10.71 -1.73
N ILE A 84 -3.38 -11.74 -1.74
CA ILE A 84 -2.65 -12.15 -2.95
C ILE A 84 -3.64 -12.59 -4.04
N ARG A 85 -4.70 -13.32 -3.72
CA ARG A 85 -5.72 -13.70 -4.72
C ARG A 85 -6.43 -12.48 -5.32
N ARG A 86 -6.62 -11.41 -4.54
CA ARG A 86 -7.33 -10.19 -4.98
C ARG A 86 -6.44 -9.29 -5.84
N PHE A 87 -5.19 -9.12 -5.44
CA PHE A 87 -4.28 -8.13 -6.04
C PHE A 87 -3.17 -8.74 -6.90
N GLY A 88 -2.70 -9.94 -6.56
CA GLY A 88 -1.44 -10.50 -7.01
C GLY A 88 -0.26 -10.00 -6.18
N THR A 89 0.95 -10.22 -6.69
CA THR A 89 2.20 -9.68 -6.15
C THR A 89 3.08 -9.25 -7.31
N ASP A 90 3.67 -8.06 -7.23
CA ASP A 90 4.54 -7.53 -8.27
C ASP A 90 5.65 -6.67 -7.63
N PRO A 91 6.86 -7.22 -7.41
CA PRO A 91 7.91 -6.54 -6.66
C PRO A 91 8.45 -5.28 -7.35
N ASP A 92 8.26 -5.13 -8.66
CA ASP A 92 8.83 -4.00 -9.41
C ASP A 92 8.06 -2.70 -9.17
N LEU A 93 6.79 -2.80 -8.73
CA LEU A 93 5.92 -1.64 -8.55
C LEU A 93 6.32 -0.77 -7.36
N LEU A 94 6.75 -1.33 -6.23
CA LEU A 94 7.18 -0.57 -5.05
C LEU A 94 8.64 -0.90 -4.72
N ALA A 95 9.37 0.09 -4.20
CA ALA A 95 10.71 -0.17 -3.66
C ALA A 95 10.59 -0.98 -2.35
N PRO A 96 11.48 -1.96 -2.12
CA PRO A 96 11.49 -2.74 -0.88
C PRO A 96 11.51 -1.84 0.37
N GLY A 97 10.69 -2.16 1.37
CA GLY A 97 10.63 -1.38 2.62
C GLY A 97 9.78 -0.10 2.56
N TYR A 98 9.42 0.39 1.38
CA TYR A 98 8.62 1.60 1.21
C TYR A 98 7.13 1.30 1.02
N THR A 99 6.27 2.19 1.53
CA THR A 99 4.81 2.11 1.38
C THR A 99 4.26 3.17 0.43
N ILE A 100 5.08 4.07 -0.07
CA ILE A 100 4.67 5.07 -1.06
C ILE A 100 5.18 4.66 -2.43
N TRP A 101 4.33 4.83 -3.44
CA TRP A 101 4.76 4.63 -4.82
C TRP A 101 5.52 5.87 -5.31
N ALA A 102 6.63 5.61 -6.01
CA ALA A 102 7.36 6.61 -6.76
C ALA A 102 7.53 6.11 -8.21
N PRO A 103 7.41 7.00 -9.22
CA PRO A 103 7.55 6.60 -10.61
C PRO A 103 8.93 5.97 -10.90
N PRO A 104 9.02 4.87 -11.66
CA PRO A 104 10.29 4.29 -12.08
C PRO A 104 11.26 5.34 -12.65
N GLY A 105 12.53 5.29 -12.27
CA GLY A 105 13.55 6.24 -12.73
C GLY A 105 13.44 7.66 -12.15
N SER A 106 12.39 7.98 -11.39
CA SER A 106 12.30 9.25 -10.65
C SER A 106 13.44 9.39 -9.63
N ARG A 107 13.75 10.64 -9.25
CA ARG A 107 14.81 10.91 -8.25
C ARG A 107 14.43 10.28 -6.91
N GLU A 108 13.14 10.32 -6.58
CA GLU A 108 12.53 9.78 -5.38
C GLU A 108 12.69 8.25 -5.36
N ARG A 109 12.34 7.56 -6.46
CA ARG A 109 12.51 6.10 -6.57
C ARG A 109 13.98 5.69 -6.40
N LYS A 110 14.91 6.38 -7.06
CA LYS A 110 16.35 6.13 -6.91
C LYS A 110 16.82 6.28 -5.46
N ARG A 111 16.38 7.35 -4.77
CA ARG A 111 16.70 7.54 -3.35
C ARG A 111 16.11 6.44 -2.48
N MET A 112 14.92 5.94 -2.78
CA MET A 112 14.32 4.83 -2.04
C MET A 112 15.17 3.56 -2.21
N GLU A 113 15.57 3.25 -3.44
CA GLU A 113 16.40 2.08 -3.76
C GLU A 113 17.83 2.17 -3.19
N GLU A 114 18.36 3.37 -3.00
CA GLU A 114 19.69 3.60 -2.39
C GLU A 114 19.68 3.49 -0.85
N ASN A 115 18.52 3.66 -0.19
CA ASN A 115 18.39 3.71 1.28
C ASN A 115 17.68 2.48 1.88
N GLY A 116 17.15 1.58 1.05
CA GLY A 116 16.51 0.32 1.46
C GLY A 116 17.50 -0.83 1.52
#